data_AF-A0A2R6FND0-F1
#
_entry.id   AF-A0A2R6FND0-F1
#
_cell.length_a   1.000
_cell.length_b   1.000
_cell.length_c   1.000
_cell.angle_alpha   90.00
_cell.angle_beta   90.00
_cell.angle_gamma   90.00
#
_symmetry.space_group_name_H-M   'P 1'
#
loop_
_entity.id
_entity.type
_entity.pdbx_description
1 polymer ?
#
loop_
_entity_poly.entity_id
_entity_poly.type
_entity_poly.pdbx_seq_one_letter_code
_entity_poly.pdbx_strand_id
1 'polypeptide(L)'
;MDCRSCSSALERPGDYCLVCRSANADTVVVECDRERATATTLLDEAVVGERVVTTEIVDDERWAPTELRNYAGRVADEVRRKRPEEVYAAGDREVIATLRAEIHHPLYRVRDDEPVEAVRRRRGEPALEVVDADFAEKLGGSHSTLIGGRDGRAALETVADHPHVKKIFPGPIDGGGSGSQSGVRAKATRPDDTGNVRLLLRAGSSVQENRVVTTAGDRQRGEHVRADLNEALTAAGFREK
;
A
#
# COMPACT_ATOMS: atom_id res chain seq x y z
N MET A 1 26.63 4.72 -17.92
CA MET A 1 26.84 3.39 -17.30
C MET A 1 26.59 2.37 -18.39
N ASP A 2 27.34 1.28 -18.38
CA ASP A 2 27.20 0.21 -19.36
C ASP A 2 26.53 -1.01 -18.72
N CYS A 3 25.87 -1.82 -19.54
CA CYS A 3 25.27 -3.07 -19.11
C CYS A 3 26.34 -3.97 -18.47
N ARG A 4 26.08 -4.49 -17.28
CA ARG A 4 27.02 -5.39 -16.58
C ARG A 4 27.27 -6.72 -17.29
N SER A 5 26.37 -7.13 -18.18
CA SER A 5 26.47 -8.41 -18.89
C SER A 5 27.14 -8.29 -20.27
N CYS A 6 26.80 -7.25 -21.05
CA CYS A 6 27.24 -7.11 -22.45
C CYS A 6 27.95 -5.80 -22.78
N SER A 7 28.18 -4.95 -21.77
CA SER A 7 28.88 -3.66 -21.90
C SER A 7 28.27 -2.67 -22.90
N SER A 8 27.04 -2.90 -23.37
CA SER A 8 26.32 -1.92 -24.17
C SER A 8 25.93 -0.71 -23.32
N ALA A 9 26.04 0.48 -23.87
CA ALA A 9 25.66 1.71 -23.19
C ALA A 9 24.18 1.67 -22.77
N LEU A 10 23.92 2.01 -21.52
CA LEU A 10 22.56 2.22 -21.00
C LEU A 10 22.21 3.70 -21.10
N GLU A 11 20.97 3.99 -21.46
CA GLU A 11 20.48 5.38 -21.55
C GLU A 11 20.51 6.04 -20.16
N ARG A 12 20.13 5.31 -19.11
CA ARG A 12 20.25 5.75 -17.72
C ARG A 12 20.80 4.62 -16.82
N PRO A 13 21.44 4.97 -15.70
CA PRO A 13 21.96 3.97 -14.78
C PRO A 13 20.86 3.02 -14.27
N GLY A 14 21.15 1.72 -14.25
CA GLY A 14 20.22 0.67 -13.85
C GLY A 14 19.13 0.31 -14.86
N ASP A 15 19.12 0.90 -16.06
CA ASP A 15 18.15 0.51 -17.08
C ASP A 15 18.29 -0.97 -17.47
N TYR A 16 17.16 -1.60 -17.74
CA TYR A 16 17.13 -2.93 -18.32
C TYR A 16 17.79 -2.92 -19.70
N CYS A 17 18.74 -3.81 -19.93
CA CYS A 17 19.49 -3.82 -21.18
C CYS A 17 18.62 -4.39 -22.31
N LEU A 18 18.27 -3.57 -23.30
CA LEU A 18 17.49 -4.02 -24.46
C LEU A 18 18.30 -4.86 -25.46
N VAL A 19 19.64 -4.83 -25.38
CA VAL A 19 20.53 -5.62 -26.25
C VAL A 19 20.60 -7.08 -25.80
N CYS A 20 20.99 -7.32 -24.55
CA CYS A 20 21.15 -8.68 -24.01
C CYS A 20 20.04 -9.14 -23.06
N ARG A 21 19.03 -8.29 -22.80
CA ARG A 21 17.86 -8.61 -21.98
C ARG A 21 18.19 -8.95 -20.52
N SER A 22 19.26 -8.38 -19.97
CA SER A 22 19.61 -8.52 -18.55
C SER A 22 19.17 -7.32 -17.71
N ALA A 23 18.82 -7.59 -16.46
CA ALA A 23 18.59 -6.55 -15.46
C ALA A 23 19.91 -5.88 -15.04
N ASN A 24 19.83 -4.59 -14.72
CA ASN A 24 20.92 -3.81 -14.12
C ASN A 24 20.46 -3.11 -12.83
N ALA A 25 19.34 -3.57 -12.28
CA ALA A 25 18.74 -3.12 -11.02
C ALA A 25 17.80 -4.22 -10.54
N ASP A 26 17.70 -4.39 -9.22
CA ASP A 26 16.78 -5.35 -8.58
C ASP A 26 15.68 -4.62 -7.80
N THR A 27 15.96 -3.42 -7.28
CA THR A 27 15.04 -2.66 -6.45
C THR A 27 14.98 -1.19 -6.86
N VAL A 28 13.79 -0.60 -6.79
CA VAL A 28 13.61 0.87 -6.88
C VAL A 28 12.91 1.37 -5.62
N VAL A 29 13.47 2.40 -4.98
CA VAL A 29 12.87 3.11 -3.85
C VAL A 29 12.42 4.48 -4.34
N VAL A 30 11.15 4.81 -4.10
CA VAL A 30 10.53 6.06 -4.55
C VAL A 30 10.12 6.89 -3.35
N GLU A 31 10.73 8.05 -3.19
CA GLU A 31 10.32 9.05 -2.22
C GLU A 31 9.36 10.01 -2.91
N CYS A 32 8.08 9.92 -2.59
CA CYS A 32 7.02 10.70 -3.21
C CYS A 32 6.69 11.92 -2.35
N ASP A 33 6.90 13.13 -2.85
CA ASP A 33 6.20 14.33 -2.39
C ASP A 33 5.19 14.77 -3.46
N ARG A 34 4.29 15.68 -3.08
CA ARG A 34 3.22 16.16 -3.95
C ARG A 34 3.70 16.78 -5.28
N GLU A 35 4.87 17.41 -5.27
CA GLU A 35 5.46 18.11 -6.42
C GLU A 35 6.78 17.51 -6.90
N ARG A 36 7.37 16.61 -6.12
CA ARG A 36 8.72 16.09 -6.33
C ARG A 36 8.82 14.64 -5.89
N ALA A 37 9.29 13.76 -6.77
CA ALA A 37 9.54 12.37 -6.43
C ALA A 37 10.98 12.02 -6.77
N THR A 38 11.65 11.33 -5.87
CA THR A 38 13.01 10.82 -6.09
C THR A 38 12.96 9.30 -6.22
N ALA A 39 13.31 8.80 -7.40
CA ALA A 39 13.44 7.37 -7.67
C ALA A 39 14.91 6.96 -7.57
N THR A 40 15.24 6.23 -6.51
CA THR A 40 16.57 5.67 -6.24
C THR A 40 16.61 4.22 -6.71
N THR A 41 17.52 3.93 -7.62
CA THR A 41 17.69 2.60 -8.21
C THR A 41 18.83 1.86 -7.51
N LEU A 42 18.55 0.65 -7.05
CA LEU A 42 19.50 -0.20 -6.34
C LEU A 42 19.83 -1.45 -7.16
N LEU A 43 21.02 -1.97 -6.91
CA LEU A 43 21.49 -3.25 -7.40
C LEU A 43 22.43 -3.84 -6.36
N ASP A 44 22.09 -5.00 -5.82
CA ASP A 44 22.86 -5.63 -4.76
C ASP A 44 23.17 -4.63 -3.62
N GLU A 45 22.15 -3.88 -3.18
CA GLU A 45 22.20 -2.80 -2.18
C GLU A 45 22.90 -1.51 -2.60
N ALA A 46 23.75 -1.55 -3.63
CA ALA A 46 24.45 -0.37 -4.12
C ALA A 46 23.49 0.56 -4.87
N VAL A 47 23.53 1.86 -4.56
CA VAL A 47 22.84 2.86 -5.37
C VAL A 47 23.55 2.94 -6.71
N VAL A 48 22.83 2.57 -7.77
CA VAL A 48 23.34 2.62 -9.14
C VAL A 48 22.84 3.86 -9.89
N GLY A 49 21.75 4.48 -9.43
CA GLY A 49 21.24 5.72 -9.99
C GLY A 49 20.17 6.38 -9.15
N GLU A 50 19.98 7.68 -9.36
CA GLU A 50 18.94 8.47 -8.73
C GLU A 50 18.29 9.37 -9.79
N ARG A 51 16.97 9.52 -9.74
CA ARG A 51 16.24 10.41 -10.63
C ARG A 51 15.16 11.17 -9.90
N VAL A 52 15.19 12.49 -10.08
CA VAL A 52 14.12 13.37 -9.61
C VAL A 52 13.12 13.60 -10.74
N VAL A 53 11.84 13.42 -10.43
CA VAL A 53 10.69 13.77 -11.25
C VAL A 53 9.93 14.88 -10.54
N THR A 54 9.56 15.93 -11.26
CA THR A 54 8.80 17.06 -10.68
C THR A 54 7.52 17.32 -11.48
N THR A 55 6.57 17.95 -10.80
CA THR A 55 5.32 18.47 -11.36
C THR A 55 5.03 19.84 -10.74
N GLU A 56 4.03 20.54 -11.27
CA GLU A 56 3.49 21.79 -10.72
C GLU A 56 2.06 21.51 -10.28
N ILE A 57 1.71 21.84 -9.03
CA ILE A 57 0.34 21.62 -8.55
C ILE A 57 -0.63 22.50 -9.34
N VAL A 58 -1.65 21.85 -9.89
CA VAL A 58 -2.75 22.54 -10.54
C VAL A 58 -3.89 22.73 -9.53
N ASP A 59 -4.11 23.97 -9.10
CA ASP A 59 -5.20 24.39 -8.21
C ASP A 59 -6.52 24.62 -8.98
N ASP A 60 -6.89 23.63 -9.78
CA ASP A 60 -8.15 23.58 -10.52
C ASP A 60 -8.73 22.19 -10.34
N GLU A 61 -9.91 22.09 -9.72
CA GLU A 61 -10.54 20.81 -9.36
C GLU A 61 -10.78 19.90 -10.58
N ARG A 62 -10.96 20.47 -11.77
CA ARG A 62 -11.14 19.70 -13.00
C ARG A 62 -9.83 19.07 -13.47
N TRP A 63 -8.71 19.76 -13.31
CA TRP A 63 -7.41 19.36 -13.86
C TRP A 63 -6.50 18.67 -12.85
N ALA A 64 -6.65 18.93 -11.55
CA ALA A 64 -5.84 18.34 -10.48
C ALA A 64 -5.74 16.79 -10.55
N PRO A 65 -6.83 16.03 -10.82
CA PRO A 65 -6.71 14.57 -10.95
C PRO A 65 -5.89 14.13 -12.16
N THR A 66 -5.95 14.89 -13.25
CA THR A 66 -5.19 14.59 -14.48
C THR A 66 -3.71 14.91 -14.28
N GLU A 67 -3.40 16.02 -13.62
CA GLU A 67 -2.04 16.38 -13.22
C GLU A 67 -1.41 15.30 -12.35
N LEU A 68 -2.09 14.89 -11.28
CA LEU A 68 -1.59 13.85 -10.36
C LEU A 68 -1.34 12.52 -11.09
N ARG A 69 -2.24 12.11 -11.99
CA ARG A 69 -2.06 10.90 -12.81
C ARG A 69 -0.85 11.02 -13.73
N ASN A 70 -0.68 12.15 -14.41
CA ASN A 70 0.45 12.39 -15.30
C ASN A 70 1.77 12.39 -14.53
N TYR A 71 1.79 13.02 -13.36
CA TYR A 71 2.96 13.04 -12.48
C TYR A 71 3.33 11.63 -12.01
N ALA A 72 2.38 10.86 -11.47
CA ALA A 72 2.59 9.48 -11.08
C ALA A 72 3.02 8.59 -12.27
N GLY A 73 2.46 8.80 -13.46
CA GLY A 73 2.84 8.10 -14.68
C GLY A 73 4.31 8.34 -15.07
N ARG A 74 4.81 9.57 -14.91
CA ARG A 74 6.23 9.88 -15.15
C ARG A 74 7.15 9.17 -14.14
N VAL A 75 6.72 9.06 -12.89
CA VAL A 75 7.45 8.28 -11.87
C VAL A 75 7.42 6.78 -12.20
N ALA A 76 6.26 6.26 -12.63
CA ALA A 76 6.08 4.88 -13.06
C ALA A 76 7.00 4.53 -14.25
N ASP A 77 7.19 5.45 -15.20
CA ASP A 77 8.10 5.24 -16.33
C ASP A 77 9.55 5.09 -15.90
N GLU A 78 10.01 5.81 -14.86
CA GLU A 78 11.34 5.60 -14.29
C GLU A 78 11.48 4.17 -13.74
N VAL A 79 10.47 3.68 -13.02
CA VAL A 79 10.43 2.31 -12.48
C VAL A 79 10.44 1.27 -13.60
N ARG A 80 9.54 1.42 -14.59
CA ARG A 80 9.38 0.46 -15.70
C ARG A 80 10.65 0.31 -16.54
N ARG A 81 11.45 1.38 -16.70
CA ARG A 81 12.73 1.33 -17.42
C ARG A 81 13.76 0.42 -16.74
N LYS A 82 13.67 0.22 -15.42
CA LYS A 82 14.60 -0.65 -14.66
C LYS A 82 14.18 -2.12 -14.66
N ARG A 83 12.86 -2.37 -14.77
CA ARG A 83 12.24 -3.70 -14.58
C ARG A 83 12.70 -4.35 -13.26
N PRO A 84 12.51 -3.68 -12.12
CA PRO A 84 12.96 -4.21 -10.84
C PRO A 84 12.11 -5.41 -10.41
N GLU A 85 12.65 -6.20 -9.51
CA GLU A 85 11.94 -7.26 -8.81
C GLU A 85 10.99 -6.63 -7.76
N GLU A 86 11.44 -5.58 -7.08
CA GLU A 86 10.72 -4.94 -5.99
C GLU A 86 10.70 -3.41 -6.12
N VAL A 87 9.57 -2.80 -5.73
CA VAL A 87 9.44 -1.34 -5.64
C VAL A 87 9.03 -0.97 -4.22
N TYR A 88 9.71 0.00 -3.64
CA TYR A 88 9.36 0.59 -2.35
C TYR A 88 8.94 2.04 -2.56
N ALA A 89 7.97 2.53 -1.80
CA ALA A 89 7.58 3.93 -1.84
C ALA A 89 7.35 4.52 -0.44
N ALA A 90 7.81 5.75 -0.24
CA ALA A 90 7.64 6.54 0.98
C ALA A 90 7.06 7.92 0.66
N GLY A 91 6.56 8.63 1.67
CA GLY A 91 6.03 9.99 1.53
C GLY A 91 4.52 10.07 1.24
N ASP A 92 4.14 11.02 0.37
CA ASP A 92 2.79 11.47 0.04
C ASP A 92 1.88 10.31 -0.39
N ARG A 93 0.75 10.22 0.31
CA ARG A 93 -0.16 9.08 0.18
C ARG A 93 -0.93 9.09 -1.14
N GLU A 94 -1.35 10.25 -1.62
CA GLU A 94 -2.13 10.36 -2.86
C GLU A 94 -1.26 10.05 -4.07
N VAL A 95 0.00 10.50 -4.03
CA VAL A 95 1.00 10.17 -5.07
C VAL A 95 1.30 8.67 -5.06
N ILE A 96 1.54 8.06 -3.88
CA ILE A 96 1.80 6.61 -3.78
C ILE A 96 0.61 5.78 -4.27
N ALA A 97 -0.62 6.15 -3.91
CA ALA A 97 -1.83 5.45 -4.36
C ALA A 97 -1.99 5.54 -5.88
N THR A 98 -1.74 6.72 -6.45
CA THR A 98 -1.79 6.94 -7.90
C THR A 98 -0.67 6.17 -8.62
N LEU A 99 0.56 6.21 -8.10
CA LEU A 99 1.71 5.46 -8.63
C LEU A 99 1.44 3.95 -8.62
N ARG A 100 0.82 3.43 -7.55
CA ARG A 100 0.44 2.02 -7.44
C ARG A 100 -0.51 1.61 -8.58
N ALA A 101 -1.44 2.47 -8.98
CA ALA A 101 -2.34 2.20 -10.11
C ALA A 101 -1.60 2.17 -11.46
N GLU A 102 -0.44 2.84 -11.57
CA GLU A 102 0.34 2.92 -12.79
C GLU A 102 1.40 1.81 -12.93
N ILE A 103 1.78 1.10 -11.86
CA ILE A 103 2.83 0.07 -11.94
C ILE A 103 2.30 -1.35 -11.76
N HIS A 104 2.87 -2.28 -12.54
CA HIS A 104 2.59 -3.71 -12.42
C HIS A 104 3.56 -4.45 -11.48
N HIS A 105 4.54 -3.72 -10.93
CA HIS A 105 5.50 -4.29 -9.98
C HIS A 105 4.94 -4.21 -8.55
N PRO A 106 5.29 -5.17 -7.67
CA PRO A 106 4.94 -5.08 -6.26
C PRO A 106 5.45 -3.77 -5.65
N LEU A 107 4.53 -2.98 -5.07
CA LEU A 107 4.85 -1.72 -4.39
C LEU A 107 4.67 -1.88 -2.88
N TYR A 108 5.75 -1.71 -2.13
CA TYR A 108 5.81 -1.78 -0.68
C TYR A 108 5.93 -0.39 -0.07
N ARG A 109 5.07 -0.05 0.89
CA ARG A 109 5.18 1.23 1.58
C ARG A 109 6.30 1.20 2.62
N VAL A 110 7.11 2.24 2.66
CA VAL A 110 8.14 2.50 3.67
C VAL A 110 7.74 3.76 4.43
N ARG A 111 7.81 3.69 5.77
CA ARG A 111 7.42 4.78 6.67
C ARG A 111 8.63 5.43 7.37
N ASP A 112 9.82 5.00 6.99
CA ASP A 112 11.07 5.49 7.54
C ASP A 112 11.46 6.80 6.84
N ASP A 113 12.05 7.73 7.59
CA ASP A 113 12.52 9.02 7.06
C ASP A 113 13.75 8.83 6.16
N GLU A 114 14.45 7.69 6.28
CA GLU A 114 15.53 7.26 5.40
C GLU A 114 15.13 5.98 4.63
N PRO A 115 14.25 6.09 3.64
CA PRO A 115 13.60 4.93 3.03
C PRO A 115 14.58 4.01 2.29
N VAL A 116 15.64 4.56 1.70
CA VAL A 116 16.71 3.77 1.07
C VAL A 116 17.44 2.89 2.09
N GLU A 117 17.80 3.46 3.25
CA GLU A 117 18.47 2.72 4.32
C GLU A 117 17.53 1.72 5.01
N ALA A 118 16.24 2.03 5.12
CA ALA A 118 15.23 1.10 5.61
C ALA A 118 15.06 -0.13 4.69
N VAL A 119 15.15 0.06 3.37
CA VAL A 119 15.12 -1.03 2.39
C VAL A 119 16.39 -1.87 2.48
N ARG A 120 17.56 -1.24 2.58
CA ARG A 120 18.84 -1.93 2.77
C ARG A 120 18.85 -2.80 4.03
N ARG A 121 18.36 -2.28 5.16
CA ARG A 121 18.24 -3.03 6.42
C ARG A 121 17.32 -4.25 6.33
N ARG A 122 16.42 -4.32 5.35
CA ARG A 122 15.39 -5.36 5.21
C ARG A 122 15.80 -6.57 4.36
N ARG A 123 16.94 -6.54 3.65
CA ARG A 123 17.28 -7.62 2.71
C ARG A 123 17.47 -8.96 3.45
N GLY A 124 16.69 -9.96 3.06
CA GLY A 124 16.64 -11.30 3.68
C GLY A 124 15.30 -11.65 4.33
N GLU A 125 14.39 -10.69 4.47
CA GLU A 125 13.02 -10.93 4.94
C GLU A 125 12.03 -10.95 3.77
N PRO A 126 11.15 -11.97 3.66
CA PRO A 126 10.22 -12.07 2.55
C PRO A 126 9.26 -10.88 2.54
N ALA A 127 9.14 -10.24 1.39
CA ALA A 127 8.19 -9.15 1.20
C ALA A 127 6.75 -9.64 1.38
N LEU A 128 5.90 -8.79 1.95
CA LEU A 128 4.49 -9.13 2.16
C LEU A 128 3.78 -9.29 0.82
N GLU A 129 3.14 -10.44 0.59
CA GLU A 129 2.28 -10.63 -0.58
C GLU A 129 1.27 -9.48 -0.71
N VAL A 130 0.95 -9.07 -1.94
CA VAL A 130 -0.04 -8.02 -2.23
C VAL A 130 -1.25 -8.68 -2.86
N VAL A 131 -2.43 -8.35 -2.36
CA VAL A 131 -3.71 -8.83 -2.87
C VAL A 131 -4.43 -7.70 -3.58
N ASP A 132 -4.45 -7.81 -4.91
CA ASP A 132 -5.24 -7.01 -5.82
C ASP A 132 -6.56 -7.75 -6.10
N ALA A 133 -7.58 -7.44 -5.31
CA ALA A 133 -8.90 -8.04 -5.39
C ALA A 133 -9.91 -7.00 -4.86
N ASP A 134 -11.10 -6.96 -5.47
CA ASP A 134 -12.13 -6.01 -5.05
C ASP A 134 -12.74 -6.39 -3.69
N PHE A 135 -13.56 -5.50 -3.13
CA PHE A 135 -14.21 -5.76 -1.84
C PHE A 135 -15.05 -7.05 -1.85
N ALA A 136 -15.77 -7.34 -2.93
CA ALA A 136 -16.62 -8.53 -3.02
C ALA A 136 -15.77 -9.81 -3.04
N GLU A 137 -14.64 -9.79 -3.73
CA GLU A 137 -13.64 -10.84 -3.77
C GLU A 137 -12.86 -10.96 -2.48
N LYS A 138 -12.75 -9.92 -1.66
CA LYS A 138 -12.14 -9.96 -0.33
C LYS A 138 -13.12 -10.35 0.77
N LEU A 139 -14.43 -10.18 0.57
CA LEU A 139 -15.43 -10.63 1.54
C LEU A 139 -15.61 -12.15 1.47
N GLY A 140 -15.58 -12.84 2.61
CA GLY A 140 -15.71 -14.29 2.69
C GLY A 140 -16.54 -14.76 3.88
N GLY A 141 -16.85 -16.05 3.89
CA GLY A 141 -17.65 -16.68 4.94
C GLY A 141 -19.15 -16.68 4.67
N SER A 142 -19.90 -17.37 5.54
CA SER A 142 -21.35 -17.54 5.41
C SER A 142 -22.14 -16.34 5.93
N HIS A 143 -21.53 -15.52 6.80
CA HIS A 143 -22.14 -14.32 7.34
C HIS A 143 -21.82 -13.13 6.43
N SER A 144 -22.84 -12.56 5.80
CA SER A 144 -22.73 -11.34 4.99
C SER A 144 -23.38 -10.11 5.64
N THR A 145 -24.11 -10.32 6.74
CA THR A 145 -24.78 -9.25 7.47
C THR A 145 -23.77 -8.42 8.27
N LEU A 146 -23.81 -7.11 8.10
CA LEU A 146 -22.93 -6.15 8.78
C LEU A 146 -23.75 -5.21 9.66
N ILE A 147 -23.23 -4.89 10.85
CA ILE A 147 -23.80 -3.83 11.69
C ILE A 147 -23.50 -2.45 11.10
N GLY A 148 -24.34 -1.45 11.40
CA GLY A 148 -24.08 -0.06 11.01
C GLY A 148 -24.42 0.30 9.56
N GLY A 149 -25.09 -0.59 8.82
CA GLY A 149 -25.61 -0.29 7.48
C GLY A 149 -24.52 0.17 6.51
N ARG A 150 -24.72 1.35 5.90
CA ARG A 150 -23.77 1.92 4.93
C ARG A 150 -22.42 2.26 5.55
N ASP A 151 -22.41 2.81 6.75
CA ASP A 151 -21.17 3.21 7.42
C ASP A 151 -20.36 1.97 7.85
N GLY A 152 -21.03 0.91 8.28
CA GLY A 152 -20.39 -0.38 8.55
C GLY A 152 -19.76 -1.00 7.30
N ARG A 153 -20.45 -0.90 6.15
CA ARG A 153 -19.92 -1.33 4.86
C ARG A 153 -18.70 -0.50 4.45
N ALA A 154 -18.79 0.83 4.54
CA ALA A 154 -17.71 1.74 4.19
C ALA A 154 -16.45 1.52 5.06
N ALA A 155 -16.62 1.20 6.34
CA ALA A 155 -15.50 0.83 7.22
C ALA A 155 -14.81 -0.48 6.78
N LEU A 156 -15.57 -1.46 6.28
CA LEU A 156 -15.01 -2.70 5.74
C LEU A 156 -14.32 -2.48 4.39
N GLU A 157 -14.89 -1.67 3.50
CA GLU A 157 -14.28 -1.30 2.22
C GLU A 157 -12.94 -0.60 2.45
N THR A 158 -12.89 0.34 3.42
CA THR A 158 -11.64 1.01 3.85
C THR A 158 -10.55 0.01 4.26
N VAL A 159 -10.92 -1.09 4.91
CA VAL A 159 -9.98 -2.15 5.33
C VAL A 159 -9.62 -3.06 4.14
N ALA A 160 -10.58 -3.38 3.28
CA ALA A 160 -10.38 -4.25 2.13
C ALA A 160 -9.49 -3.62 1.06
N ASP A 161 -9.51 -2.29 0.92
CA ASP A 161 -8.63 -1.56 0.00
C ASP A 161 -7.15 -1.67 0.39
N HIS A 162 -6.84 -2.15 1.61
CA HIS A 162 -5.48 -2.35 2.03
C HIS A 162 -4.83 -3.53 1.25
N PRO A 163 -3.64 -3.33 0.65
CA PRO A 163 -2.99 -4.31 -0.23
C PRO A 163 -2.59 -5.61 0.49
N HIS A 164 -2.39 -5.54 1.80
CA HIS A 164 -2.02 -6.70 2.61
C HIS A 164 -3.21 -7.36 3.30
N VAL A 165 -4.44 -7.02 2.91
CA VAL A 165 -5.64 -7.74 3.35
C VAL A 165 -6.04 -8.74 2.26
N LYS A 166 -5.92 -10.04 2.59
CA LYS A 166 -6.31 -11.14 1.72
C LYS A 166 -7.82 -11.34 1.71
N LYS A 167 -8.41 -11.36 2.91
CA LYS A 167 -9.81 -11.75 3.08
C LYS A 167 -10.37 -11.19 4.38
N ILE A 168 -11.64 -10.81 4.36
CA ILE A 168 -12.40 -10.37 5.53
C ILE A 168 -13.55 -11.36 5.75
N PHE A 169 -13.66 -11.90 6.95
CA PHE A 169 -14.73 -12.80 7.35
C PHE A 169 -15.58 -12.14 8.43
N PRO A 170 -16.82 -11.72 8.11
CA PRO A 170 -17.72 -11.16 9.09
C PRO A 170 -18.05 -12.18 10.18
N GLY A 171 -17.97 -11.73 11.42
CA GLY A 171 -18.33 -12.55 12.57
C GLY A 171 -19.79 -12.38 12.98
N PRO A 172 -20.22 -13.12 14.02
CA PRO A 172 -21.53 -12.93 14.64
C PRO A 172 -21.66 -11.51 15.21
N ILE A 173 -22.92 -11.09 15.38
CA ILE A 173 -23.28 -9.79 15.94
C ILE A 173 -23.69 -10.01 17.39
N ASP A 174 -22.96 -9.37 18.30
CA ASP A 174 -23.24 -9.39 19.74
C ASP A 174 -23.92 -8.07 20.16
N GLY A 175 -25.04 -8.17 20.88
CA GLY A 175 -25.84 -7.02 21.33
C GLY A 175 -27.15 -6.86 20.54
N GLY A 176 -28.24 -6.55 21.27
CA GLY A 176 -29.61 -6.62 20.76
C GLY A 176 -30.47 -5.38 21.02
N GLY A 177 -29.88 -4.18 21.01
CA GLY A 177 -30.60 -2.93 21.24
C GLY A 177 -31.07 -2.27 19.94
N SER A 178 -32.31 -1.78 19.93
CA SER A 178 -32.82 -0.85 18.91
C SER A 178 -31.94 0.41 18.84
N GLY A 179 -31.54 0.76 17.62
CA GLY A 179 -30.41 1.64 17.33
C GLY A 179 -30.39 2.97 18.06
N SER A 180 -29.31 3.22 18.79
CA SER A 180 -28.89 4.59 19.11
C SER A 180 -28.36 5.25 17.83
N GLN A 181 -28.67 6.53 17.61
CA GLN A 181 -28.13 7.38 16.53
C GLN A 181 -26.62 7.69 16.69
N SER A 182 -25.85 6.77 17.27
CA SER A 182 -24.41 6.90 17.44
C SER A 182 -23.71 6.36 16.20
N GLY A 183 -22.77 7.12 15.64
CA GLY A 183 -22.00 6.73 14.47
C GLY A 183 -21.25 5.40 14.62
N VAL A 184 -20.95 4.77 13.48
CA VAL A 184 -20.17 3.54 13.43
C VAL A 184 -18.73 3.83 13.82
N ARG A 185 -18.19 3.00 14.72
CA ARG A 185 -16.77 3.02 15.10
C ARG A 185 -16.10 1.73 14.72
N ALA A 186 -14.87 1.82 14.21
CA ALA A 186 -14.09 0.70 13.72
C ALA A 186 -12.67 0.71 14.30
N LYS A 187 -12.10 -0.45 14.60
CA LYS A 187 -10.69 -0.56 15.03
C LYS A 187 -10.09 -1.89 14.62
N ALA A 188 -8.91 -1.86 14.02
CA ALA A 188 -8.07 -3.05 13.88
C ALA A 188 -7.36 -3.36 15.21
N THR A 189 -7.64 -4.54 15.75
CA THR A 189 -7.07 -5.05 17.00
C THR A 189 -5.66 -5.59 16.81
N ARG A 190 -4.99 -5.91 17.92
CA ARG A 190 -3.65 -6.50 17.91
C ARG A 190 -3.60 -7.74 17.01
N PRO A 191 -2.56 -7.90 16.18
CA PRO A 191 -2.37 -9.10 15.40
C PRO A 191 -2.14 -10.33 16.29
N ASP A 192 -2.56 -11.49 15.78
CA ASP A 192 -2.16 -12.79 16.29
C ASP A 192 -0.74 -13.17 15.86
N ASP A 193 -0.28 -14.36 16.26
CA ASP A 193 1.07 -14.85 15.94
C ASP A 193 1.30 -15.07 14.44
N THR A 194 0.22 -15.20 13.67
CA THR A 194 0.27 -15.32 12.21
C THR A 194 0.17 -13.96 11.50
N GLY A 195 0.07 -12.85 12.23
CA GLY A 195 -0.02 -11.50 11.66
C GLY A 195 -1.43 -11.08 11.23
N ASN A 196 -2.44 -11.91 11.46
CA ASN A 196 -3.83 -11.59 11.16
C ASN A 196 -4.43 -10.71 12.26
N VAL A 197 -5.36 -9.82 11.91
CA VAL A 197 -6.00 -8.91 12.88
C VAL A 197 -7.51 -9.17 12.95
N ARG A 198 -8.16 -8.65 13.99
CA ARG A 198 -9.63 -8.51 14.01
C ARG A 198 -10.04 -7.06 13.83
N LEU A 199 -11.02 -6.81 12.97
CA LEU A 199 -11.70 -5.53 12.85
C LEU A 199 -12.93 -5.53 13.75
N LEU A 200 -12.86 -4.75 14.83
CA LEU A 200 -14.00 -4.48 15.69
C LEU A 200 -14.85 -3.38 15.10
N LEU A 201 -16.07 -3.70 14.72
CA LEU A 201 -17.11 -2.71 14.43
C LEU A 201 -18.00 -2.52 15.67
N ARG A 202 -18.40 -1.29 15.92
CA ARG A 202 -19.39 -0.92 16.93
C ARG A 202 -20.41 0.03 16.34
N ALA A 203 -21.69 -0.25 16.55
CA ALA A 203 -22.81 0.59 16.18
C ALA A 203 -23.79 0.62 17.35
N GLY A 204 -23.74 1.67 18.16
CA GLY A 204 -24.47 1.73 19.42
C GLY A 204 -24.02 0.66 20.40
N SER A 205 -24.96 -0.16 20.89
CA SER A 205 -24.69 -1.29 21.78
C SER A 205 -24.31 -2.57 21.03
N SER A 206 -24.45 -2.60 19.70
CA SER A 206 -24.09 -3.76 18.89
C SER A 206 -22.59 -3.74 18.55
N VAL A 207 -21.97 -4.91 18.64
CA VAL A 207 -20.56 -5.15 18.32
C VAL A 207 -20.47 -6.29 17.32
N GLN A 208 -19.56 -6.17 16.35
CA GLN A 208 -19.26 -7.24 15.42
C GLN A 208 -17.74 -7.36 15.28
N GLU A 209 -17.20 -8.54 15.57
CA GLU A 209 -15.79 -8.84 15.35
C GLU A 209 -15.60 -9.50 13.99
N ASN A 210 -14.88 -8.85 13.08
CA ASN A 210 -14.63 -9.37 11.74
C ASN A 210 -13.17 -9.83 11.67
N ARG A 211 -12.92 -11.06 11.23
CA ARG A 211 -11.56 -11.58 11.06
C ARG A 211 -10.97 -11.03 9.76
N VAL A 212 -9.78 -10.44 9.84
CA VAL A 212 -9.06 -9.90 8.69
C VAL A 212 -7.80 -10.73 8.50
N VAL A 213 -7.82 -11.55 7.44
CA VAL A 213 -6.67 -12.32 7.02
C VAL A 213 -5.73 -11.40 6.27
N THR A 214 -4.50 -11.29 6.74
CA THR A 214 -3.49 -10.43 6.14
C THR A 214 -2.46 -11.27 5.39
N THR A 215 -1.58 -10.58 4.67
CA THR A 215 -0.41 -11.19 4.07
C THR A 215 0.79 -11.18 5.02
N ALA A 216 0.63 -10.59 6.21
CA ALA A 216 1.61 -10.72 7.27
C ALA A 216 1.74 -12.20 7.65
N GLY A 217 2.97 -12.69 7.72
CA GLY A 217 3.29 -14.06 8.13
C GLY A 217 3.65 -14.19 9.61
N ASP A 218 3.64 -13.07 10.35
CA ASP A 218 3.99 -13.02 11.76
C ASP A 218 3.39 -11.78 12.45
N ARG A 219 3.45 -11.79 13.79
CA ARG A 219 2.94 -10.73 14.65
C ARG A 219 3.57 -9.36 14.39
N GLN A 220 4.87 -9.26 14.11
CA GLN A 220 5.55 -7.98 13.89
C GLN A 220 5.07 -7.32 12.61
N ARG A 221 4.99 -8.08 11.50
CA ARG A 221 4.42 -7.63 10.24
C ARG A 221 2.93 -7.31 10.36
N GLY A 222 2.21 -8.09 11.17
CA GLY A 222 0.82 -7.80 11.51
C GLY A 222 0.63 -6.47 12.24
N GLU A 223 1.61 -6.02 13.04
CA GLU A 223 1.52 -4.73 13.75
C GLU A 223 1.64 -3.56 12.76
N HIS A 224 2.46 -3.70 11.72
CA HIS A 224 2.53 -2.72 10.64
C HIS A 224 1.19 -2.65 9.90
N VAL A 225 0.66 -3.79 9.44
CA VAL A 225 -0.66 -3.83 8.79
C VAL A 225 -1.75 -3.25 9.71
N ARG A 226 -1.74 -3.57 11.00
CA ARG A 226 -2.68 -3.01 11.98
C ARG A 226 -2.57 -1.49 12.07
N ALA A 227 -1.36 -0.93 12.07
CA ALA A 227 -1.16 0.51 12.14
C ALA A 227 -1.74 1.20 10.90
N ASP A 228 -1.42 0.69 9.72
CA ASP A 228 -1.93 1.17 8.43
C ASP A 228 -3.46 1.11 8.36
N LEU A 229 -4.07 -0.01 8.76
CA LEU A 229 -5.53 -0.17 8.80
C LEU A 229 -6.18 0.83 9.75
N ASN A 230 -5.62 1.01 10.94
CA ASN A 230 -6.17 1.96 11.92
C ASN A 230 -6.04 3.41 11.49
N GLU A 231 -4.98 3.76 10.76
CA GLU A 231 -4.79 5.07 10.16
C GLU A 231 -5.81 5.33 9.04
N ALA A 232 -6.02 4.34 8.17
CA ALA A 232 -7.04 4.41 7.12
C ALA A 232 -8.45 4.61 7.71
N LEU A 233 -8.79 3.86 8.77
CA LEU A 233 -10.06 4.02 9.47
C LEU A 233 -10.21 5.39 10.16
N THR A 234 -9.13 5.96 10.69
CA THR A 234 -9.14 7.32 11.24
C THR A 234 -9.36 8.35 10.14
N ALA A 235 -8.67 8.24 9.00
CA ALA A 235 -8.84 9.14 7.87
C ALA A 235 -10.27 9.10 7.30
N ALA A 236 -10.91 7.93 7.31
CA ALA A 236 -12.28 7.74 6.88
C ALA A 236 -13.34 8.13 7.95
N GLY A 237 -12.93 8.62 9.12
CA GLY A 237 -13.84 9.08 10.18
C GLY A 237 -14.45 7.98 11.05
N PHE A 238 -14.01 6.73 10.94
CA PHE A 238 -14.53 5.60 11.74
C PHE A 238 -13.82 5.41 13.09
N ARG A 239 -12.78 6.20 13.38
CA ARG A 239 -12.15 6.27 14.70
C ARG A 239 -12.22 7.68 15.24
N GLU A 240 -12.82 7.87 16.42
CA GLU A 240 -12.56 9.06 17.24
C GLU A 240 -11.39 8.81 18.20
N LYS A 241 -10.67 9.90 18.53
CA LYS A 241 -9.39 9.95 19.28
C LYS A 241 -9.39 9.17 20.59
#